data_AF-A0A820VBU2-F1
#
_entry.id   AF-A0A820VBU2-F1
#
_cell.length_a   1.000
_cell.length_b   1.000
_cell.length_c   1.000
_cell.angle_alpha   90.00
_cell.angle_beta   90.00
_cell.angle_gamma   90.00
#
_symmetry.space_group_name_H-M   'P 1'
#
loop_
_entity.id
_entity.type
_entity.pdbx_description
1 polymer ?
#
loop_
_entity_poly.entity_id
_entity_poly.type
_entity_poly.pdbx_seq_one_letter_code
_entity_poly.pdbx_strand_id
1 'polypeptide(L)'
;KTDPTQWTARYVIWGKRGCQGIVVHGICILSTADLPTLYNRHELFANKFQLKTDPIAYQCLEEVLINKSKLNLPLNDAAYYRKMPFLLPS
;
A
#
# COMPACT_ATOMS: atom_id res chain seq x y z
N LYS A 1 -4.66 -21.69 11.59
CA LYS A 1 -5.43 -20.51 12.04
C LYS A 1 -4.88 -19.30 11.30
N THR A 2 -5.59 -18.84 10.27
CA THR A 2 -5.24 -17.62 9.52
C THR A 2 -5.74 -16.42 10.31
N ASP A 3 -4.82 -15.55 10.72
CA ASP A 3 -5.14 -14.31 11.39
C ASP A 3 -5.75 -13.32 10.36
N PRO A 4 -6.98 -12.83 10.55
CA PRO A 4 -7.59 -11.85 9.66
C PRO A 4 -6.76 -10.56 9.51
N THR A 5 -5.88 -10.24 10.46
CA THR A 5 -4.99 -9.07 10.40
C THR A 5 -3.81 -9.25 9.42
N GLN A 6 -3.50 -10.49 9.01
CA GLN A 6 -2.32 -10.80 8.21
C GLN A 6 -2.37 -10.19 6.81
N TRP A 7 -3.57 -9.92 6.28
CA TRP A 7 -3.79 -9.44 4.92
C TRP A 7 -4.06 -7.93 4.81
N THR A 8 -4.18 -7.22 5.93
CA THR A 8 -4.59 -5.80 5.95
C THR A 8 -3.47 -4.83 6.26
N ALA A 9 -2.41 -5.29 6.94
CA ALA A 9 -1.35 -4.39 7.37
C ALA A 9 -0.47 -3.91 6.20
N ARG A 10 -0.13 -4.80 5.25
CA ARG A 10 0.78 -4.46 4.15
C ARG A 10 0.50 -5.20 2.85
N TYR A 11 0.61 -4.48 1.75
CA TYR A 11 0.77 -5.03 0.42
C TYR A 11 2.26 -5.25 0.12
N VAL A 12 2.63 -6.47 -0.31
CA VAL A 12 4.00 -6.83 -0.69
C VAL A 12 3.97 -7.71 -1.92
N ILE A 13 4.83 -7.42 -2.91
CA ILE A 13 5.07 -8.32 -4.04
C ILE A 13 6.37 -9.08 -3.79
N TRP A 14 6.29 -10.40 -3.77
CA TRP A 14 7.43 -11.29 -3.58
C TRP A 14 7.97 -11.78 -4.92
N GLY A 15 9.27 -11.65 -5.12
CA GLY A 15 9.96 -12.07 -6.34
C GLY A 15 9.63 -11.21 -7.57
N LYS A 16 9.95 -11.74 -8.76
CA LYS A 16 9.89 -10.98 -10.01
C LYS A 16 8.50 -10.96 -10.66
N ARG A 17 7.68 -11.98 -10.41
CA ARG A 17 6.37 -12.12 -11.05
C ARG A 17 5.44 -11.00 -10.58
N GLY A 18 5.01 -10.15 -11.51
CA GLY A 18 4.14 -9.01 -11.22
C GLY A 18 4.85 -7.78 -10.65
N CYS A 19 6.18 -7.82 -10.50
CA CYS A 19 6.97 -6.66 -10.06
C CYS A 19 7.28 -5.75 -11.26
N GLN A 20 6.72 -4.55 -11.29
CA GLN A 20 6.99 -3.57 -12.35
C GLN A 20 8.31 -2.81 -12.14
N GLY A 21 8.84 -2.81 -10.91
CA GLY A 21 10.18 -2.30 -10.61
C GLY A 21 11.28 -3.37 -10.59
N ILE A 22 12.18 -3.23 -9.60
CA ILE A 22 13.31 -4.15 -9.40
C ILE A 22 13.11 -5.00 -8.14
N VAL A 23 13.65 -6.21 -8.14
CA VAL A 23 13.59 -7.10 -6.97
C VAL A 23 14.90 -6.99 -6.21
N VAL A 24 14.82 -6.66 -4.91
CA VAL A 24 15.97 -6.62 -4.01
C VAL A 24 15.67 -7.51 -2.82
N HIS A 25 16.56 -8.46 -2.54
CA HIS A 25 16.40 -9.46 -1.46
C HIS A 25 15.06 -10.20 -1.52
N GLY A 26 14.57 -10.51 -2.72
CA GLY A 26 13.32 -11.26 -2.92
C GLY A 26 12.04 -10.43 -2.78
N ILE A 27 12.12 -9.12 -2.56
CA ILE A 27 10.97 -8.21 -2.45
C ILE A 27 11.00 -7.22 -3.61
N CYS A 28 9.84 -6.96 -4.21
CA CYS A 28 9.71 -5.92 -5.23
C CYS A 28 9.87 -4.53 -4.62
N ILE A 29 10.72 -3.72 -5.23
CA ILE A 29 10.72 -2.28 -5.08
C ILE A 29 9.69 -1.72 -6.05
N LEU A 30 8.59 -1.26 -5.48
CA LEU A 30 7.45 -0.66 -6.16
C LEU A 30 7.88 0.59 -6.92
N SER A 31 7.35 0.72 -8.12
CA SER A 31 7.63 1.76 -9.11
C SER A 31 6.37 2.55 -9.45
N THR A 32 6.53 3.57 -10.29
CA THR A 32 5.43 4.40 -10.78
C THR A 32 4.36 3.56 -11.51
N ALA A 33 4.78 2.49 -12.18
CA ALA A 33 3.86 1.57 -12.87
C ALA A 33 2.98 0.74 -11.92
N ASP A 34 3.35 0.64 -10.64
CA ASP A 34 2.55 -0.07 -9.63
C ASP A 34 1.43 0.82 -9.03
N LEU A 35 1.52 2.15 -9.20
CA LEU A 35 0.58 3.11 -8.59
C LEU A 35 -0.90 2.86 -8.91
N PRO A 36 -1.31 2.53 -10.15
CA PRO A 36 -2.72 2.24 -10.45
C PRO A 36 -3.26 1.04 -9.67
N THR A 37 -2.40 0.04 -9.42
CA THR A 37 -2.74 -1.12 -8.60
C THR A 37 -2.85 -0.70 -7.14
N LEU A 38 -1.85 0.02 -6.63
CA LEU A 38 -1.79 0.50 -5.24
C LEU A 38 -2.96 1.41 -4.87
N TYR A 39 -3.44 2.22 -5.81
CA TYR A 39 -4.58 3.13 -5.59
C TYR A 39 -5.85 2.42 -5.10
N ASN A 40 -6.04 1.17 -5.52
CA ASN A 40 -7.23 0.35 -5.26
C ASN A 40 -7.01 -0.73 -4.19
N ARG A 41 -5.86 -0.75 -3.52
CA ARG A 41 -5.56 -1.72 -2.46
C ARG A 41 -6.18 -1.31 -1.14
N HIS A 42 -6.61 -2.30 -0.35
CA HIS A 42 -7.19 -2.12 0.98
C HIS A 42 -6.15 -2.21 2.10
N GLU A 43 -4.91 -2.57 1.76
CA GLU A 43 -3.82 -2.59 2.73
C GLU A 43 -3.41 -1.16 3.14
N LEU A 44 -3.15 -0.96 4.43
CA LEU A 44 -2.79 0.36 4.98
C LEU A 44 -1.42 0.85 4.50
N PHE A 45 -0.50 -0.09 4.27
CA PHE A 45 0.86 0.19 3.84
C PHE A 45 1.22 -0.66 2.62
N ALA A 46 2.19 -0.22 1.83
CA ALA A 46 2.79 -1.01 0.76
C ALA A 46 4.30 -1.09 0.94
N ASN A 47 4.90 -2.23 0.59
CA ASN A 47 6.33 -2.48 0.72
C ASN A 47 6.88 -3.17 -0.55
N LYS A 48 8.06 -2.79 -1.08
CA LYS A 48 9.00 -1.73 -0.62
C LYS A 48 9.04 -0.56 -1.60
N PHE A 49 9.34 0.64 -1.13
CA PHE A 49 9.72 1.77 -2.00
C PHE A 49 11.18 2.15 -1.77
N GLN A 50 11.84 2.71 -2.78
CA GLN A 50 13.21 3.23 -2.65
C GLN A 50 13.41 4.47 -3.54
N LEU A 51 13.67 5.62 -2.89
CA LEU A 51 13.87 6.91 -3.57
C LEU A 51 14.97 6.89 -4.64
N LYS A 52 16.03 6.10 -4.41
CA LYS A 52 17.12 5.95 -5.39
C LYS A 52 16.73 5.18 -6.64
N THR A 53 15.65 4.40 -6.58
CA THR A 53 15.19 3.54 -7.68
C THR A 53 14.13 4.24 -8.50
N ASP A 54 13.10 4.76 -7.84
CA ASP A 54 12.02 5.49 -8.49
C ASP A 54 11.47 6.56 -7.53
N PRO A 55 12.01 7.78 -7.55
CA PRO A 55 11.53 8.87 -6.70
C PRO A 55 10.13 9.35 -7.11
N ILE A 56 9.74 9.15 -8.38
CA ILE A 56 8.44 9.57 -8.91
C ILE A 56 7.32 8.73 -8.30
N ALA A 57 7.55 7.42 -8.12
CA ALA A 57 6.62 6.54 -7.42
C ALA A 57 6.27 7.07 -6.02
N TYR A 58 7.28 7.58 -5.29
CA TYR A 58 7.10 8.18 -3.98
C TYR A 58 6.27 9.47 -4.06
N GLN A 59 6.67 10.37 -4.96
CA GLN A 59 6.09 11.70 -5.07
C GLN A 59 4.62 11.66 -5.51
N CYS A 60 4.29 10.85 -6.53
CA CYS A 60 2.91 10.69 -6.98
C CYS A 60 2.01 10.04 -5.92
N LEU A 61 2.52 9.04 -5.18
CA LEU A 61 1.74 8.43 -4.11
C LEU A 61 1.45 9.42 -2.98
N GLU A 62 2.45 10.22 -2.59
CA GLU A 62 2.30 11.30 -1.61
C GLU A 62 1.25 12.32 -2.04
N GLU A 63 1.32 12.82 -3.28
CA GLU A 63 0.35 13.77 -3.82
C GLU A 63 -1.08 13.21 -3.82
N VAL A 64 -1.26 11.94 -4.20
CA VAL A 64 -2.57 11.28 -4.15
C VAL A 64 -3.11 11.23 -2.72
N LEU A 65 -2.28 10.85 -1.75
CA LEU A 65 -2.69 10.76 -0.34
C LEU A 65 -3.04 12.14 0.23
N ILE A 66 -2.24 13.17 -0.09
CA ILE A 66 -2.51 14.56 0.31
C ILE A 66 -3.80 15.08 -0.32
N ASN A 67 -4.05 14.79 -1.60
CA ASN A 67 -5.27 15.20 -2.26
C ASN A 67 -6.51 14.51 -1.66
N LYS A 68 -6.40 13.21 -1.35
CA LYS A 68 -7.48 12.46 -0.66
C LYS A 68 -7.79 13.05 0.72
N SER A 69 -6.76 13.40 1.50
CA SER A 69 -6.94 13.96 2.84
C SER A 69 -7.53 15.38 2.81
N LYS A 70 -7.05 16.25 1.91
CA LYS A 70 -7.57 17.62 1.74
C LYS A 70 -9.03 17.65 1.31
N LEU A 71 -9.44 16.71 0.46
CA LEU A 71 -10.82 16.61 -0.01
C LEU A 71 -11.77 16.02 1.05
N ASN A 72 -11.26 15.65 2.25
CA ASN A 72 -12.01 14.91 3.28
C ASN A 72 -12.79 13.73 2.69
N LEU A 73 -12.22 13.10 1.65
CA LEU A 73 -12.88 11.96 1.04
C LEU A 73 -12.93 10.84 2.08
N PRO A 74 -14.11 10.23 2.29
CA PRO A 74 -14.17 9.08 3.17
C PRO A 74 -13.20 8.04 2.62
N LEU A 75 -12.42 7.43 3.52
CA LEU A 75 -11.75 6.18 3.15
C LEU A 75 -12.85 5.26 2.61
N ASN A 76 -12.75 4.87 1.33
CA ASN A 76 -13.77 4.04 0.70
C ASN A 76 -14.08 2.79 1.54
N ASP A 77 -13.08 2.33 2.31
CA ASP A 77 -13.12 1.18 3.19
C ASP A 77 -13.22 1.54 4.68
N ALA A 78 -13.67 2.74 5.05
CA ALA A 78 -13.79 3.16 6.46
C ALA A 78 -14.62 2.18 7.31
N ALA A 79 -15.63 1.54 6.72
CA ALA A 79 -16.43 0.51 7.39
C ALA A 79 -15.68 -0.83 7.55
N TYR A 80 -14.76 -1.13 6.63
CA TYR A 80 -13.89 -2.31 6.69
C TYR A 80 -12.80 -2.13 7.77
N TYR A 81 -12.13 -0.97 7.79
CA TYR A 81 -11.11 -0.68 8.79
C TYR A 81 -11.65 -0.66 10.23
N ARG A 82 -12.89 -0.21 10.44
CA ARG A 82 -13.55 -0.21 11.75
C ARG A 82 -13.72 -1.59 12.39
N LYS A 83 -13.60 -2.67 11.61
CA LYS A 83 -13.71 -4.06 12.09
C LYS A 83 -12.35 -4.68 12.40
N MET A 84 -11.25 -3.92 12.28
CA MET A 84 -9.92 -4.43 12.51
C MET A 84 -9.69 -4.72 14.01
N PRO A 85 -9.21 -5.93 14.37
CA PRO A 85 -9.03 -6.35 15.76
C PRO A 85 -8.21 -5.40 16.63
N PHE A 86 -7.23 -4.70 16.05
CA PHE A 86 -6.35 -3.78 16.78
C PHE A 86 -6.97 -2.39 17.04
N LEU A 87 -8.12 -2.07 16.42
CA LEU A 87 -8.86 -0.83 16.69
C LEU A 87 -10.03 -1.04 17.66
N LEU A 88 -10.35 -2.28 17.99
CA LEU A 88 -11.39 -2.59 18.97
C LEU A 88 -10.78 -2.55 20.37
N PRO A 89 -11.39 -1.82 21.33
CA PRO A 89 -10.94 -1.85 22.71
C PRO A 89 -11.06 -3.28 23.26
N SER A 90 -10.02 -3.70 23.99
CA SER A 90 -9.87 -5.02 24.63
C SER A 90 -10.95 -5.30 25.66
#